data_AF-A0A423WSR4-F1
#
_entry.id   AF-A0A423WSR4-F1
#
_cell.length_a   1.000
_cell.length_b   1.000
_cell.length_c   1.000
_cell.angle_alpha   90.00
_cell.angle_beta   90.00
_cell.angle_gamma   90.00
#
_symmetry.space_group_name_H-M   'P 1'
#
loop_
_entity.id
_entity.type
_entity.pdbx_description
1 polymer ?
#
loop_
_entity_poly.entity_id
_entity_poly.type
_entity_poly.pdbx_seq_one_letter_code
_entity_poly.pdbx_strand_id
1 'polypeptide(L)'
;METSLEEVRMSEALAKVAEEHGTKSIHAVALAYVIHKAPNVFPVVGCKRVEQLKDNIQAFSIKLTKQQILSLEGVKTFDPGFPLNFIGEDPNVTGHNWLLATSAQVAFPNARKY
;
A
#
# COMPACT_ATOMS: atom_id res chain seq x y z
N MET A 1 14.83 -13.66 -7.39
CA MET A 1 14.08 -13.02 -6.29
C MET A 1 13.14 -14.08 -5.76
N GLU A 2 13.46 -14.68 -4.62
CA GLU A 2 12.51 -15.57 -3.96
C GLU A 2 11.38 -14.72 -3.38
N THR A 3 10.15 -15.07 -3.74
CA THR A 3 8.94 -14.46 -3.19
C THR A 3 8.86 -14.78 -1.70
N SER A 4 8.70 -13.77 -0.86
CA SER A 4 8.57 -13.97 0.58
C SER A 4 7.29 -14.76 0.91
N LEU A 5 7.30 -15.48 2.04
CA LEU A 5 6.11 -16.22 2.51
C LEU A 5 4.89 -15.30 2.70
N GLU A 6 5.11 -14.03 3.04
CA GLU A 6 4.04 -13.04 3.19
C GLU A 6 3.40 -12.68 1.85
N GLU A 7 4.21 -12.49 0.80
CA GLU A 7 3.72 -12.20 -0.55
C GLU A 7 2.90 -13.35 -1.12
N VAL A 8 3.31 -14.60 -0.85
CA VAL A 8 2.55 -15.79 -1.26
C VAL A 8 1.17 -15.81 -0.58
N ARG A 9 1.13 -15.62 0.75
CA ARG A 9 -0.13 -15.57 1.51
C ARG A 9 -1.04 -14.43 1.06
N MET A 10 -0.48 -13.27 0.74
CA MET A 10 -1.25 -12.13 0.21
C MET A 10 -1.82 -12.44 -1.17
N SER A 11 -1.03 -13.08 -2.04
CA SER A 11 -1.51 -13.51 -3.35
C SER A 11 -2.67 -14.51 -3.24
N GLU A 12 -2.57 -15.49 -2.33
CA GLU A 12 -3.63 -16.47 -2.07
C GLU A 12 -4.91 -15.80 -1.54
N ALA A 13 -4.77 -14.87 -0.58
CA ALA A 13 -5.90 -14.14 -0.02
C ALA A 13 -6.62 -13.30 -1.09
N LEU A 14 -5.88 -12.59 -1.95
CA LEU A 14 -6.46 -11.83 -3.06
C LEU A 14 -7.11 -12.74 -4.10
N ALA A 15 -6.52 -13.91 -4.40
CA ALA A 15 -7.08 -14.88 -5.33
C ALA A 15 -8.43 -15.40 -4.84
N LYS A 16 -8.55 -15.72 -3.56
CA LYS A 16 -9.82 -16.15 -2.96
C LYS A 16 -10.91 -15.07 -3.09
N VAL A 17 -10.57 -13.81 -2.81
CA VAL A 17 -11.53 -12.70 -2.96
C VAL A 17 -11.90 -12.48 -4.44
N ALA A 18 -10.97 -12.73 -5.36
CA ALA A 18 -11.23 -12.65 -6.79
C ALA A 18 -12.26 -13.69 -7.25
N GLU A 19 -12.13 -14.93 -6.77
CA GLU A 19 -13.09 -16.01 -7.03
C GLU A 19 -14.49 -15.67 -6.51
N GLU A 20 -14.59 -15.13 -5.29
CA GLU A 20 -15.86 -14.71 -4.68
C GLU A 20 -16.59 -13.63 -5.50
N HIS A 21 -15.85 -12.79 -6.23
CA HIS A 21 -16.40 -11.74 -7.10
C HIS A 21 -16.51 -12.16 -8.57
N GLY A 22 -16.14 -13.38 -8.91
CA GLY A 22 -16.14 -13.88 -10.30
C GLY A 22 -15.17 -13.13 -11.22
N THR A 23 -14.14 -12.47 -10.67
CA THR A 23 -13.11 -11.78 -11.46
C THR A 23 -11.88 -12.66 -11.60
N LYS A 24 -11.29 -12.67 -12.80
CA LYS A 24 -10.01 -13.35 -13.05
C LYS A 24 -8.80 -12.48 -12.71
N SER A 25 -9.02 -11.18 -12.49
CA SER A 25 -7.94 -10.22 -12.26
C SER A 25 -7.75 -9.95 -10.76
N ILE A 26 -6.69 -10.53 -10.20
CA ILE A 26 -6.22 -10.26 -8.84
C ILE A 26 -5.88 -8.77 -8.67
N HIS A 27 -5.35 -8.14 -9.73
CA HIS A 27 -5.03 -6.71 -9.73
C HIS A 27 -6.27 -5.83 -9.55
N ALA A 28 -7.40 -6.21 -10.15
CA ALA A 28 -8.65 -5.49 -9.98
C ALA A 28 -9.12 -5.52 -8.53
N VAL A 29 -8.97 -6.65 -7.83
CA VAL A 29 -9.30 -6.78 -6.40
C VAL A 29 -8.39 -5.91 -5.54
N ALA A 30 -7.07 -5.94 -5.80
CA ALA A 30 -6.11 -5.12 -5.05
C ALA A 30 -6.39 -3.61 -5.21
N LEU A 31 -6.74 -3.17 -6.43
CA LEU A 31 -7.11 -1.79 -6.69
C LEU A 31 -8.44 -1.42 -6.03
N ALA A 32 -9.44 -2.31 -6.07
CA ALA A 32 -10.71 -2.11 -5.38
C ALA A 32 -10.51 -1.98 -3.86
N TYR A 33 -9.59 -2.76 -3.27
CA TYR A 33 -9.22 -2.63 -1.86
C TYR A 33 -8.73 -1.23 -1.50
N VAL A 34 -7.80 -0.67 -2.28
CA VAL A 34 -7.27 0.69 -2.04
C VAL A 34 -8.39 1.74 -2.05
N ILE A 35 -9.33 1.63 -2.99
CA ILE A 35 -10.47 2.55 -3.12
C ILE A 35 -11.43 2.40 -1.92
N HIS A 36 -11.67 1.18 -1.44
CA HIS A 36 -12.65 0.93 -0.37
C HIS A 36 -12.06 1.08 1.04
N LYS A 37 -10.73 1.05 1.20
CA LYS A 37 -10.07 1.09 2.50
C LYS A 37 -10.36 2.38 3.28
N ALA A 38 -10.40 3.52 2.60
CA ALA A 38 -10.56 4.82 3.25
C ALA A 38 -11.35 5.80 2.35
N PRO A 39 -12.07 6.77 2.93
CA PRO A 39 -12.76 7.80 2.16
C PRO A 39 -11.76 8.71 1.43
N ASN A 40 -12.18 9.25 0.28
CA ASN A 40 -11.43 10.21 -0.53
C ASN A 40 -10.09 9.69 -1.09
N VAL A 41 -9.99 8.39 -1.35
CA VAL A 41 -8.81 7.78 -1.98
C VAL A 41 -9.00 7.70 -3.50
N PHE A 42 -8.09 8.32 -4.24
CA PHE A 42 -8.01 8.24 -5.70
C PHE A 42 -6.63 7.70 -6.09
N PRO A 43 -6.52 6.41 -6.42
CA PRO A 43 -5.23 5.80 -6.72
C PRO A 43 -4.66 6.31 -8.05
N VAL A 44 -3.36 6.61 -8.08
CA VAL A 44 -2.62 6.87 -9.32
C VAL A 44 -2.19 5.54 -9.90
N VAL A 45 -2.86 5.09 -10.96
CA VAL A 45 -2.64 3.76 -11.52
C VAL A 45 -1.75 3.84 -12.76
N GLY A 46 -0.61 3.16 -12.72
CA GLY A 46 0.26 2.97 -13.88
C GLY A 46 -0.11 1.71 -14.66
N CYS A 47 -0.13 1.79 -15.99
CA CYS A 47 -0.26 0.62 -16.87
C CYS A 47 0.72 0.72 -18.04
N LYS A 48 1.34 -0.40 -18.41
CA LYS A 48 2.24 -0.49 -19.59
C LYS A 48 1.56 -1.14 -20.80
N ARG A 49 0.47 -1.86 -20.57
CA ARG A 49 -0.26 -2.64 -21.60
C ARG A 49 -1.75 -2.35 -21.52
N VAL A 50 -2.44 -2.49 -22.66
CA VAL A 50 -3.88 -2.20 -22.78
C VAL A 50 -4.72 -3.17 -21.94
N GLU A 51 -4.29 -4.42 -21.78
CA GLU A 51 -4.99 -5.41 -20.96
C GLU A 51 -5.04 -4.97 -19.49
N GLN A 52 -3.94 -4.41 -18.97
CA GLN A 52 -3.88 -3.89 -17.60
C GLN A 52 -4.82 -2.70 -17.41
N LEU A 53 -4.96 -1.84 -18.42
CA LEU A 53 -5.92 -0.74 -18.38
C LEU A 53 -7.35 -1.27 -18.25
N LYS A 54 -7.71 -2.30 -19.02
CA LYS A 54 -9.04 -2.93 -18.95
C LYS A 54 -9.30 -3.55 -17.58
N ASP A 55 -8.33 -4.25 -17.01
CA ASP A 55 -8.42 -4.82 -15.66
C ASP A 55 -8.59 -3.74 -14.58
N ASN A 56 -7.86 -2.63 -14.69
CA ASN A 56 -7.98 -1.50 -13.76
C ASN A 56 -9.38 -0.86 -13.82
N ILE A 57 -9.98 -0.77 -15.01
CA ILE A 57 -11.35 -0.28 -15.18
C ILE A 57 -12.36 -1.23 -14.49
N GLN A 58 -12.14 -2.55 -14.57
CA GLN A 58 -13.00 -3.52 -13.90
C GLN A 58 -12.98 -3.38 -12.37
N ALA A 59 -11.88 -2.90 -11.79
CA ALA A 59 -11.78 -2.70 -10.33
C ALA A 59 -12.88 -1.77 -9.77
N PHE A 60 -13.31 -0.77 -10.54
CA PHE A 60 -14.36 0.16 -10.12
C PHE A 60 -15.75 -0.47 -10.02
N SER A 61 -15.96 -1.63 -10.64
CA SER A 61 -17.20 -2.41 -10.54
C SER A 61 -17.22 -3.35 -9.33
N ILE A 62 -16.07 -3.59 -8.70
CA ILE A 62 -15.93 -4.51 -7.56
C ILE A 62 -16.25 -3.74 -6.27
N LYS A 63 -17.20 -4.27 -5.49
CA LYS A 63 -17.53 -3.74 -4.16
C LYS A 63 -17.15 -4.75 -3.09
N LEU A 64 -16.03 -4.49 -2.42
CA LEU A 64 -15.57 -5.37 -1.34
C LEU A 64 -16.45 -5.24 -0.10
N THR A 65 -16.74 -6.37 0.52
CA THR A 65 -17.41 -6.42 1.83
C THR A 65 -16.43 -6.09 2.95
N LYS A 66 -16.95 -5.66 4.11
CA LYS A 66 -16.12 -5.40 5.30
C LYS A 66 -15.34 -6.63 5.75
N GLN A 67 -15.93 -7.84 5.66
CA GLN A 67 -15.23 -9.08 6.01
C GLN A 67 -14.05 -9.35 5.08
N GLN A 68 -14.21 -9.11 3.78
CA GLN A 68 -13.12 -9.30 2.81
C GLN A 68 -11.97 -8.31 3.06
N ILE A 69 -12.29 -7.04 3.37
CA ILE A 69 -11.29 -6.03 3.73
C ILE A 69 -10.51 -6.47 4.98
N LEU A 70 -11.21 -6.88 6.04
CA LEU A 70 -10.57 -7.37 7.27
C LEU A 70 -9.72 -8.62 7.02
N SER A 71 -10.18 -9.53 6.15
CA SER A 71 -9.42 -10.72 5.78
C SER A 71 -8.12 -10.38 5.06
N LEU A 72 -8.12 -9.38 4.19
CA LEU A 72 -6.92 -8.93 3.47
C LEU A 72 -5.94 -8.23 4.41
N GLU A 73 -6.44 -7.41 5.34
CA GLU A 73 -5.61 -6.69 6.30
C GLU A 73 -4.98 -7.61 7.35
N GLY A 74 -5.61 -8.75 7.65
CA GLY A 74 -5.08 -9.74 8.59
C GLY A 74 -3.89 -10.55 8.07
N VAL A 75 -3.53 -10.45 6.77
CA VAL A 75 -2.48 -11.29 6.18
C VAL A 75 -1.08 -10.86 6.59
N LYS A 76 -0.85 -9.54 6.72
CA LYS A 76 0.47 -8.96 6.99
C LYS A 76 0.35 -7.82 7.99
N THR A 77 1.34 -7.69 8.87
CA THR A 77 1.48 -6.53 9.76
C THR A 77 1.78 -5.25 8.99
N PHE A 78 1.37 -4.10 9.53
CA PHE A 78 1.68 -2.81 8.90
C PHE A 78 3.19 -2.56 8.87
N ASP A 79 3.71 -2.34 7.67
CA ASP A 79 5.09 -1.97 7.41
C ASP A 79 5.09 -0.62 6.65
N PRO A 80 5.66 0.46 7.21
CA PRO A 80 5.75 1.76 6.55
C PRO A 80 6.49 1.71 5.21
N GLY A 81 7.39 0.74 5.02
CA GLY A 81 8.14 0.55 3.79
C GLY A 81 8.95 1.77 3.35
N PHE A 82 9.31 1.81 2.07
CA PHE A 82 10.01 2.95 1.48
C PHE A 82 9.05 4.13 1.26
N PRO A 83 9.47 5.40 1.49
CA PRO A 83 10.81 5.83 1.87
C PRO A 83 11.07 5.89 3.37
N LEU A 84 10.09 5.58 4.21
CA LEU A 84 10.18 5.76 5.67
C LEU A 84 11.21 4.83 6.32
N ASN A 85 11.32 3.59 5.86
CA ASN A 85 12.35 2.64 6.30
C ASN A 85 13.78 3.02 5.88
N PHE A 86 13.93 4.00 4.98
CA PHE A 86 15.19 4.49 4.47
C PHE A 86 15.55 5.85 5.08
N ILE A 87 14.62 6.80 5.08
CA ILE A 87 14.84 8.18 5.54
C ILE A 87 14.73 8.30 7.06
N GLY A 88 13.93 7.44 7.70
CA GLY A 88 13.64 7.49 9.13
C GLY A 88 12.44 8.37 9.47
N GLU A 89 12.24 8.57 10.78
CA GLU A 89 11.13 9.34 11.33
C GLU A 89 11.30 10.86 11.14
N ASP A 90 10.25 11.63 11.43
CA ASP A 90 10.21 13.07 11.24
C ASP A 90 11.35 13.78 12.02
N PRO A 91 12.30 14.44 11.33
CA PRO A 91 13.38 15.17 12.00
C PRO A 91 12.90 16.35 12.84
N ASN A 92 11.71 16.90 12.57
CA ASN A 92 11.13 17.92 13.43
C ASN A 92 10.82 17.39 14.83
N VAL A 93 10.70 16.07 15.00
CA VAL A 93 10.47 15.39 16.28
C VAL A 93 11.77 14.81 16.84
N THR A 94 12.51 14.04 16.03
CA THR A 94 13.72 13.33 16.47
C THR A 94 14.96 14.23 16.59
N GLY A 95 14.96 15.36 15.89
CA GLY A 95 16.08 16.29 15.82
C GLY A 95 17.23 15.82 14.94
N HIS A 96 17.09 14.70 14.23
CA HIS A 96 18.12 14.20 13.32
C HIS A 96 17.51 13.50 12.11
N ASN A 97 18.03 13.82 10.92
CA ASN A 97 17.84 13.04 9.71
C ASN A 97 19.20 12.86 9.01
N TRP A 98 19.55 11.61 8.71
CA TRP A 98 20.86 11.29 8.11
C TRP A 98 21.01 11.88 6.71
N LEU A 99 19.93 11.87 5.90
CA LEU A 99 19.96 12.37 4.52
C LEU A 99 20.18 13.88 4.51
N LEU A 100 19.47 14.63 5.35
CA LEU A 100 19.66 16.08 5.48
C LEU A 100 21.03 16.45 6.03
N ALA A 101 21.57 15.65 6.96
CA ALA A 101 22.91 15.88 7.53
C ALA A 101 24.04 15.85 6.49
N THR A 102 23.81 15.24 5.31
CA THR A 102 24.79 15.25 4.20
C THR A 102 24.86 16.56 3.42
N SER A 103 23.83 17.41 3.50
CA SER A 103 23.73 18.65 2.72
C SER A 103 23.90 19.90 3.56
N ALA A 104 23.16 20.04 4.67
CA ALA A 104 23.22 21.21 5.54
C ALA A 104 22.79 20.90 6.98
N GLN A 105 23.33 21.66 7.93
CA GLN A 105 22.86 21.66 9.32
C GLN A 105 21.54 22.44 9.40
N VAL A 106 20.43 21.72 9.55
CA VAL A 106 19.08 22.31 9.67
C VAL A 106 18.67 22.29 11.13
N ALA A 107 18.19 23.43 11.65
CA ALA A 107 17.60 23.49 12.98
C ALA A 107 16.18 22.92 12.95
N PHE A 108 15.87 22.02 13.87
CA PHE A 108 14.54 21.41 14.03
C PHE A 108 13.89 21.97 15.30
N PRO A 109 13.01 22.99 15.21
CA PRO A 109 12.55 23.76 16.36
C PRO A 109 11.76 22.95 17.38
N ASN A 110 11.18 21.82 16.98
CA ASN A 110 10.37 20.96 17.85
C ASN A 110 11.09 19.69 18.32
N ALA A 111 12.38 19.54 18.01
CA ALA A 111 13.14 18.38 18.41
C ALA A 111 13.13 18.20 19.93
N ARG A 112 12.77 16.98 20.40
CA ARG A 112 12.77 16.60 21.83
C ARG A 112 11.85 17.45 22.73
N LYS A 113 10.81 18.08 22.18
CA LYS A 113 9.79 18.79 22.97
C LYS A 113 8.73 17.87 23.59
N TYR A 114 8.84 16.56 23.35
CA TYR A 114 7.99 15.51 23.89
C TYR A 114 8.85 14.32 24.29
#